data_AF-A0A963I8Y2-F1
#
_entry.id   AF-A0A963I8Y2-F1
#
_cell.length_a   1.000
_cell.length_b   1.000
_cell.length_c   1.000
_cell.angle_alpha   90.00
_cell.angle_beta   90.00
_cell.angle_gamma   90.00
#
_symmetry.space_group_name_H-M   'P 1'
#
loop_
_entity.id
_entity.type
_entity.pdbx_description
1 polymer ?
#
loop_
_entity_poly.entity_id
_entity_poly.type
_entity_poly.pdbx_seq_one_letter_code
_entity_poly.pdbx_strand_id
1 'polypeptide(L)'
;YRIKDVALYVTLFAIGHSTTLLLGVLGGIHANAYIVDAIIGLSVVYKAFENLGGFSRLGWNIDTRLAVLFFGFFHGFGLATKLQDLTLSADGLVPNMLAFNVGVELGQFCALALILVAFNLWRASGRFMQHAFAANVLLMAAGFVLFGYQLTGYLTS
;
A
#
# COMPACT_ATOMS: atom_id res chain seq x y z
N TYR A 1 16.90 8.65 6.78
CA TYR A 1 15.79 9.23 6.01
C TYR A 1 15.26 10.44 6.76
N ARG A 2 15.10 11.59 6.09
CA ARG A 2 14.56 12.78 6.77
C ARG A 2 13.07 12.51 6.98
N ILE A 3 12.55 12.71 8.19
CA ILE A 3 11.14 12.48 8.56
C ILE A 3 10.17 13.08 7.52
N LYS A 4 10.57 14.20 6.92
CA LYS A 4 9.87 14.88 5.81
C LYS A 4 9.58 13.98 4.61
N ASP A 5 10.53 13.10 4.22
CA ASP A 5 10.36 12.22 3.08
C ASP A 5 9.31 11.15 3.38
N VAL A 6 9.35 10.56 4.58
CA VAL A 6 8.38 9.55 5.01
C VAL A 6 6.98 10.15 5.08
N ALA A 7 6.84 11.34 5.66
CA ALA A 7 5.57 12.05 5.71
C ALA A 7 5.03 12.32 4.30
N LEU A 8 5.87 12.77 3.38
CA LEU A 8 5.47 13.00 1.98
C LEU A 8 4.95 11.72 1.31
N TYR A 9 5.65 10.59 1.46
CA TYR A 9 5.20 9.32 0.87
C TYR A 9 3.88 8.83 1.46
N VAL A 10 3.71 8.96 2.78
CA VAL A 10 2.45 8.58 3.44
C VAL A 10 1.30 9.46 2.96
N THR A 11 1.52 10.77 2.86
CA THR A 11 0.49 11.69 2.35
C THR A 11 0.13 11.38 0.90
N LEU A 12 1.10 11.13 0.03
CA LEU A 12 0.84 10.77 -1.38
C LEU A 12 0.04 9.46 -1.47
N PHE A 13 0.42 8.45 -0.68
CA PHE A 13 -0.32 7.19 -0.63
C PHE A 13 -1.75 7.41 -0.14
N ALA A 14 -1.94 8.16 0.95
CA ALA A 14 -3.25 8.45 1.53
C ALA A 14 -4.15 9.20 0.53
N ILE A 15 -3.61 10.23 -0.14
CA ILE A 15 -4.35 10.96 -1.19
C ILE A 15 -4.84 10.00 -2.28
N GLY A 16 -3.97 9.13 -2.80
CA GLY A 16 -4.35 8.16 -3.81
C GLY A 16 -5.40 7.16 -3.31
N HIS A 17 -5.17 6.64 -2.11
CA HIS A 17 -6.04 5.68 -1.46
C HIS A 17 -7.45 6.23 -1.24
N SER A 18 -7.58 7.35 -0.54
CA SER A 18 -8.87 7.96 -0.23
C SER A 18 -9.64 8.36 -1.50
N THR A 19 -8.93 8.86 -2.53
CA THR A 19 -9.55 9.25 -3.81
C THR A 19 -10.22 8.07 -4.50
N THR A 20 -9.51 6.96 -4.68
CA THR A 20 -10.03 5.78 -5.40
C THR A 20 -11.01 4.96 -4.57
N LEU A 21 -10.88 4.98 -3.25
CA LEU A 21 -11.85 4.39 -2.35
C LEU A 21 -13.22 5.06 -2.50
N LEU A 22 -13.25 6.40 -2.38
CA LEU A 22 -14.48 7.18 -2.49
C LEU A 22 -15.09 7.08 -3.89
N LEU A 23 -14.28 7.27 -4.94
CA LEU A 23 -14.74 7.17 -6.33
C LEU A 23 -15.23 5.77 -6.68
N GLY A 24 -14.54 4.73 -6.21
CA GLY A 24 -14.93 3.34 -6.44
C GLY A 24 -16.31 3.04 -5.86
N VAL A 25 -16.52 3.35 -4.57
CA VAL A 25 -17.79 3.06 -3.90
C VAL A 25 -18.92 3.98 -4.37
N LEU A 26 -18.71 5.30 -4.43
CA LEU A 26 -19.78 6.23 -4.81
C LEU A 26 -20.13 6.16 -6.30
N GLY A 27 -19.14 5.85 -7.14
CA GLY A 27 -19.33 5.67 -8.58
C GLY A 27 -19.81 4.27 -8.96
N GLY A 28 -19.88 3.33 -8.02
CA GLY A 28 -20.20 1.92 -8.31
C GLY A 28 -19.20 1.27 -9.26
N ILE A 29 -17.94 1.73 -9.26
CA ILE A 29 -16.90 1.23 -10.15
C ILE A 29 -16.33 -0.04 -9.52
N HIS A 30 -16.46 -1.14 -10.23
CA HIS A 30 -15.96 -2.45 -9.81
C HIS A 30 -14.70 -2.78 -10.62
N ALA A 31 -13.75 -3.45 -9.97
CA ALA A 31 -12.65 -4.10 -10.66
C ALA A 31 -12.50 -5.55 -10.23
N ASN A 32 -11.78 -6.31 -11.04
CA ASN A 32 -11.46 -7.66 -10.69
C ASN A 32 -10.49 -7.66 -9.49
N ALA A 33 -10.96 -8.17 -8.34
CA ALA A 33 -10.20 -8.20 -7.10
C ALA A 33 -8.85 -8.94 -7.24
N TYR A 34 -8.79 -10.00 -8.06
CA TYR A 34 -7.54 -10.71 -8.31
C TYR A 34 -6.51 -9.80 -8.99
N ILE A 35 -6.92 -9.04 -10.00
CA ILE A 35 -6.00 -8.15 -10.72
C ILE A 35 -5.53 -7.00 -9.81
N VAL A 36 -6.43 -6.42 -9.03
CA VAL A 36 -6.08 -5.33 -8.11
C VAL A 36 -5.12 -5.83 -7.04
N ASP A 37 -5.41 -6.97 -6.40
CA ASP A 37 -4.55 -7.54 -5.36
C ASP A 37 -3.20 -8.01 -5.93
N ALA A 38 -3.15 -8.46 -7.18
CA ALA A 38 -1.89 -8.78 -7.86
C ALA A 38 -1.01 -7.52 -8.02
N ILE A 39 -1.60 -6.39 -8.43
CA ILE A 39 -0.88 -5.11 -8.54
C ILE A 39 -0.42 -4.61 -7.17
N ILE A 40 -1.24 -4.80 -6.13
CA ILE A 40 -0.85 -4.53 -4.74
C ILE A 40 0.38 -5.37 -4.37
N GLY A 41 0.42 -6.66 -4.70
CA GLY A 41 1.60 -7.51 -4.50
C GLY A 41 2.85 -6.97 -5.21
N LEU A 42 2.73 -6.52 -6.46
CA LEU A 42 3.83 -5.89 -7.19
C LEU A 42 4.28 -4.55 -6.58
N SER A 43 3.38 -3.78 -5.96
CA SER A 43 3.75 -2.55 -5.25
C SER A 43 4.69 -2.82 -4.06
N VAL A 44 4.46 -3.94 -3.35
CA VAL A 44 5.33 -4.40 -2.25
C VAL A 44 6.69 -4.81 -2.78
N VAL A 45 6.73 -5.57 -3.88
CA VAL A 45 7.98 -5.94 -4.59
C VAL A 45 8.77 -4.69 -4.97
N TYR A 46 8.11 -3.71 -5.61
CA TYR A 46 8.73 -2.47 -6.04
C TYR A 46 9.38 -1.74 -4.86
N LYS A 47 8.66 -1.55 -3.75
CA LYS A 47 9.21 -0.82 -2.60
C LYS A 47 10.29 -1.59 -1.86
N ALA A 48 10.18 -2.90 -1.73
CA ALA A 48 11.24 -3.70 -1.16
C ALA A 48 12.52 -3.65 -2.00
N PHE A 49 12.40 -3.75 -3.33
CA PHE A 49 13.54 -3.63 -4.25
C PHE A 49 14.18 -2.24 -4.20
N GLU A 50 13.37 -1.18 -4.13
CA GLU A 50 13.87 0.19 -4.01
C GLU A 50 14.58 0.44 -2.68
N ASN A 51 14.01 -0.03 -1.56
CA ASN A 51 14.63 0.06 -0.24
C ASN A 51 15.99 -0.64 -0.16
N LEU A 52 16.16 -1.72 -0.93
CA LEU A 52 17.45 -2.40 -1.04
C LEU A 52 18.46 -1.63 -1.90
N GLY A 53 18.06 -0.53 -2.54
CA GLY A 53 18.86 0.24 -3.49
C GLY A 53 18.99 -0.47 -4.84
N GLY A 54 18.00 -1.27 -5.23
CA GLY A 54 18.01 -2.05 -6.46
C GLY A 54 18.10 -1.19 -7.72
N PHE A 55 17.27 -0.14 -7.84
CA PHE A 55 17.30 0.78 -8.99
C PHE A 55 18.63 1.50 -9.14
N SER A 56 19.20 1.98 -8.03
CA SER A 56 20.48 2.69 -8.04
C SER A 56 21.65 1.77 -8.47
N ARG A 57 21.62 0.48 -8.09
CA ARG A 57 22.58 -0.53 -8.57
C ARG A 57 22.45 -0.84 -10.07
N LEU A 58 21.26 -0.66 -10.63
CA LEU A 58 21.03 -0.75 -12.08
C LEU A 58 21.37 0.56 -12.82
N GLY A 59 21.85 1.58 -12.11
CA GLY A 59 22.18 2.89 -12.69
C GLY A 59 20.98 3.83 -12.87
N TRP A 60 19.82 3.52 -12.28
CA TRP A 60 18.61 4.33 -12.39
C TRP A 60 18.35 5.14 -11.11
N ASN A 61 17.99 6.42 -11.29
CA ASN A 61 17.55 7.31 -10.22
C ASN A 61 16.08 7.67 -10.44
N ILE A 62 15.18 6.77 -10.01
CA ILE A 62 13.74 6.92 -10.20
C ILE A 62 13.15 7.76 -9.07
N ASP A 63 12.37 8.80 -9.41
CA ASP A 63 11.52 9.47 -8.42
C ASP A 63 10.33 8.56 -8.08
N THR A 64 10.31 8.03 -6.86
CA THR A 64 9.30 7.07 -6.44
C THR A 64 7.99 7.71 -5.96
N ARG A 65 7.90 9.05 -5.88
CA ARG A 65 6.71 9.75 -5.37
C ARG A 65 5.46 9.42 -6.18
N LEU A 66 5.56 9.44 -7.51
CA LEU A 66 4.46 9.09 -8.39
C LEU A 66 4.08 7.61 -8.22
N ALA A 67 5.05 6.72 -8.11
CA ALA A 67 4.78 5.30 -7.88
C ALA A 67 3.97 5.08 -6.59
N VAL A 68 4.31 5.77 -5.49
CA VAL A 68 3.57 5.67 -4.22
C VAL A 68 2.14 6.23 -4.32
N LEU A 69 1.92 7.30 -5.08
CA LEU A 69 0.57 7.79 -5.37
C LEU A 69 -0.25 6.74 -6.13
N PHE A 70 0.33 6.13 -7.17
CA PHE A 70 -0.32 5.04 -7.92
C PHE A 70 -0.59 3.81 -7.04
N PHE A 71 0.32 3.47 -6.13
CA PHE A 71 0.05 2.41 -5.16
C PHE A 71 -1.15 2.76 -4.28
N GLY A 72 -1.23 4.01 -3.81
CA GLY A 72 -2.43 4.51 -3.13
C GLY A 72 -3.71 4.23 -3.93
N PHE A 73 -3.71 4.58 -5.22
CA PHE A 73 -4.87 4.33 -6.11
C PHE A 73 -5.30 2.85 -6.16
N PHE A 74 -4.37 1.91 -6.35
CA PHE A 74 -4.74 0.49 -6.41
C PHE A 74 -5.19 -0.06 -5.06
N HIS A 75 -4.56 0.38 -3.97
CA HIS A 75 -4.94 -0.05 -2.62
C HIS A 75 -6.33 0.46 -2.23
N GLY A 76 -6.65 1.72 -2.55
CA GLY A 76 -7.99 2.29 -2.31
C GLY A 76 -9.06 1.60 -3.13
N PHE A 77 -8.78 1.32 -4.39
CA PHE A 77 -9.71 0.66 -5.29
C PHE A 77 -9.96 -0.82 -4.93
N GLY A 78 -8.94 -1.53 -4.45
CA GLY A 78 -9.08 -2.91 -3.96
C GLY A 78 -10.04 -2.98 -2.77
N LEU A 79 -9.88 -2.07 -1.81
CA LEU A 79 -10.77 -1.93 -0.68
C LEU A 79 -12.19 -1.53 -1.09
N ALA A 80 -12.34 -0.60 -2.03
CA ALA A 80 -13.64 -0.19 -2.57
C ALA A 80 -14.41 -1.38 -3.16
N THR A 81 -13.73 -2.24 -3.93
CA THR A 81 -14.33 -3.43 -4.54
C THR A 81 -14.86 -4.37 -3.45
N LYS A 82 -14.04 -4.64 -2.42
CA LYS A 82 -14.44 -5.50 -1.29
C LYS A 82 -15.60 -4.92 -0.46
N LEU A 83 -15.64 -3.60 -0.26
CA LEU A 83 -16.72 -2.94 0.46
C LEU A 83 -18.05 -2.97 -0.32
N GLN A 84 -17.99 -2.86 -1.65
CA GLN A 84 -19.17 -3.00 -2.51
C GLN A 84 -19.73 -4.43 -2.46
N ASP A 85 -18.85 -5.44 -2.43
CA ASP A 85 -19.25 -6.86 -2.27
C ASP A 85 -19.94 -7.14 -0.92
N LEU A 86 -19.63 -6.37 0.13
CA LEU A 86 -20.21 -6.53 1.47
C LEU A 86 -21.65 -6.01 1.59
N THR A 87 -22.31 -5.61 0.48
CA THR A 87 -23.70 -5.13 0.43
C THR A 87 -23.99 -4.08 1.50
N LEU A 88 -23.23 -2.97 1.49
CA LEU A 88 -23.55 -1.84 2.34
C LEU A 88 -24.96 -1.34 2.02
N SER A 89 -25.82 -1.22 3.03
CA SER A 89 -27.15 -0.61 2.86
C SER A 89 -27.00 0.79 2.27
N ALA A 90 -27.79 1.11 1.24
CA ALA A 90 -27.75 2.43 0.61
C ALA A 90 -28.06 3.56 1.61
N ASP A 91 -28.88 3.26 2.62
CA ASP A 91 -29.14 4.15 3.75
C ASP A 91 -27.87 4.39 4.57
N GLY A 92 -27.43 5.65 4.59
CA GLY A 92 -26.25 6.06 5.34
C GLY A 92 -24.90 5.77 4.65
N LEU A 93 -24.89 5.38 3.38
CA LEU A 93 -23.65 5.05 2.65
C LEU A 93 -22.61 6.17 2.74
N VAL A 94 -23.00 7.42 2.46
CA VAL A 94 -22.09 8.58 2.47
C VAL A 94 -21.50 8.85 3.87
N PRO A 95 -22.29 9.01 4.94
CA PRO A 95 -21.74 9.21 6.28
C PRO A 95 -20.90 8.01 6.76
N ASN A 96 -21.29 6.77 6.42
CA ASN A 96 -20.50 5.58 6.75
C ASN A 96 -19.14 5.57 6.02
N MET A 97 -19.12 5.96 4.74
CA MET A 97 -17.89 6.06 3.95
C MET A 97 -16.96 7.17 4.47
N LEU A 98 -17.51 8.32 4.87
CA LEU A 98 -16.72 9.38 5.48
C LEU A 98 -16.13 8.91 6.83
N ALA A 99 -16.92 8.29 7.69
CA ALA A 99 -16.45 7.75 8.97
C ALA A 99 -15.39 6.66 8.76
N PHE A 100 -15.57 5.78 7.77
CA PHE A 100 -14.61 4.75 7.41
C PHE A 100 -13.29 5.36 6.92
N ASN A 101 -13.34 6.35 6.01
CA ASN A 101 -12.15 7.01 5.50
C ASN A 101 -11.37 7.75 6.61
N VAL A 102 -12.08 8.46 7.50
CA VAL A 102 -11.47 9.07 8.70
C VAL A 102 -10.82 8.01 9.58
N GLY A 103 -11.49 6.87 9.80
CA GLY A 103 -10.94 5.74 10.54
C GLY A 103 -9.67 5.16 9.90
N VAL A 104 -9.64 5.01 8.57
CA VAL A 104 -8.47 4.54 7.82
C VAL A 104 -7.31 5.53 7.92
N GLU A 105 -7.56 6.82 7.71
CA GLU A 105 -6.52 7.85 7.80
C GLU A 105 -5.93 7.92 9.23
N LEU A 106 -6.78 7.92 10.27
CA LEU A 106 -6.33 7.83 11.66
C LEU A 106 -5.52 6.56 11.94
N GLY A 107 -5.99 5.42 11.43
CA GLY A 107 -5.29 4.14 11.52
C GLY A 107 -3.91 4.19 10.87
N GLN A 108 -3.79 4.79 9.69
CA GLN A 108 -2.52 4.99 8.99
C GLN A 108 -1.57 5.89 9.78
N PHE A 109 -2.05 7.00 10.34
CA PHE A 109 -1.23 7.88 11.18
C PHE A 109 -0.73 7.16 12.44
N CYS A 110 -1.61 6.44 13.14
CA CYS A 110 -1.23 5.65 14.32
C CYS A 110 -0.22 4.55 13.97
N ALA A 111 -0.47 3.80 12.90
CA ALA A 111 0.43 2.75 12.42
C ALA A 111 1.81 3.33 12.05
N LEU A 112 1.84 4.47 11.35
CA LEU A 112 3.08 5.14 11.00
C LEU A 112 3.85 5.58 12.24
N ALA A 113 3.19 6.19 13.23
CA ALA A 113 3.82 6.61 14.47
C ALA A 113 4.47 5.42 15.20
N LEU A 114 3.74 4.30 15.32
CA LEU A 114 4.24 3.08 15.94
C LEU A 114 5.43 2.49 15.16
N ILE A 115 5.32 2.39 13.83
CA ILE A 115 6.39 1.88 12.97
C ILE A 115 7.63 2.76 13.08
N LEU A 116 7.49 4.08 13.10
CA LEU A 116 8.61 5.01 13.24
C LEU A 116 9.32 4.85 14.58
N VAL A 117 8.58 4.69 15.68
CA VAL A 117 9.16 4.42 17.00
C VAL A 117 9.91 3.09 16.98
N ALA A 118 9.26 2.01 16.51
CA ALA A 118 9.88 0.69 16.41
C ALA A 118 11.14 0.71 15.54
N PHE A 119 11.09 1.41 14.41
CA PHE A 119 12.22 1.53 13.48
C PHE A 119 13.38 2.31 14.09
N ASN A 120 13.11 3.39 14.83
CA ASN A 120 14.14 4.15 15.53
C ASN A 120 14.82 3.32 16.63
N LEU A 121 14.05 2.55 17.40
CA LEU A 121 14.59 1.60 18.38
C LEU A 121 15.42 0.51 17.71
N TRP A 122 14.94 -0.04 16.61
CA TRP A 122 15.64 -1.07 15.84
C TRP A 122 16.94 -0.56 15.21
N ARG A 123 16.95 0.70 14.76
CA ARG A 123 18.13 1.37 14.19
C ARG A 123 19.25 1.55 15.21
N ALA A 124 18.94 1.58 16.51
CA ALA A 124 19.94 1.61 17.57
C ALA A 124 20.69 0.27 17.75
N SER A 125 20.27 -0.81 17.07
CA SER A 125 20.95 -2.10 17.11
C SER A 125 22.15 -2.16 16.15
N GLY A 126 23.26 -2.75 16.58
CA GLY A 126 24.47 -2.94 15.74
C GLY A 126 24.27 -3.87 14.53
N ARG A 127 23.11 -4.55 14.42
CA ARG A 127 22.78 -5.48 13.33
C ARG A 127 21.70 -4.96 12.39
N PHE A 128 21.30 -3.70 12.52
CA PHE A 128 20.21 -3.08 11.77
C PHE A 128 20.30 -3.35 10.25
N MET A 129 21.47 -3.18 9.64
CA MET A 129 21.63 -3.36 8.19
C MET A 129 21.34 -4.79 7.71
N GLN A 130 21.75 -5.81 8.48
CA GLN A 130 21.48 -7.22 8.13
C GLN A 130 19.99 -7.53 8.23
N HIS A 131 19.35 -7.07 9.31
CA HIS A 131 17.93 -7.33 9.52
C HIS A 131 17.06 -6.53 8.54
N ALA A 132 17.44 -5.29 8.21
CA ALA A 132 16.75 -4.49 7.19
C ALA A 132 16.85 -5.12 5.79
N PHE A 133 18.02 -5.67 5.43
CA PHE A 133 18.18 -6.42 4.20
C PHE A 133 17.26 -7.65 4.17
N ALA A 134 17.32 -8.49 5.20
CA ALA A 134 16.49 -9.69 5.30
C ALA A 134 14.99 -9.36 5.26
N ALA A 135 14.54 -8.33 5.98
CA ALA A 135 13.15 -7.89 5.99
C ALA A 135 12.67 -7.47 4.59
N ASN A 136 13.47 -6.69 3.85
CA ASN A 136 13.08 -6.31 2.48
C ASN A 136 13.10 -7.51 1.52
N VAL A 137 14.04 -8.45 1.66
CA VAL A 137 14.02 -9.69 0.84
C VAL A 137 12.75 -10.51 1.13
N LEU A 138 12.37 -10.67 2.40
CA LEU A 138 11.14 -11.36 2.78
C LEU A 138 9.89 -10.65 2.27
N LEU A 139 9.83 -9.32 2.38
CA LEU A 139 8.73 -8.51 1.83
C LEU A 139 8.63 -8.68 0.31
N MET A 140 9.76 -8.66 -0.40
CA MET A 140 9.80 -8.85 -1.84
C MET A 140 9.32 -10.26 -2.23
N ALA A 141 9.77 -11.29 -1.53
CA ALA A 141 9.30 -12.67 -1.75
C ALA A 141 7.79 -12.80 -1.49
N ALA A 142 7.30 -12.25 -0.38
CA ALA A 142 5.87 -12.23 -0.06
C ALA A 142 5.05 -11.50 -1.13
N GLY A 143 5.56 -10.37 -1.64
CA GLY A 143 4.92 -9.63 -2.73
C GLY A 143 4.82 -10.44 -4.02
N PHE A 144 5.88 -11.16 -4.40
CA PHE A 144 5.84 -12.06 -5.56
C PHE A 144 4.90 -13.25 -5.36
N VAL A 145 4.87 -13.84 -4.16
CA VAL A 145 3.94 -14.92 -3.81
C VAL A 145 2.50 -14.44 -3.92
N LEU A 146 2.19 -13.26 -3.36
CA LEU A 146 0.84 -12.67 -3.45
C LEU A 146 0.46 -12.40 -4.91
N PHE A 147 1.35 -11.81 -5.70
CA PHE A 147 1.13 -11.57 -7.12
C PHE A 147 0.81 -12.88 -7.87
N GLY A 148 1.65 -13.92 -7.68
CA GLY A 148 1.47 -15.22 -8.34
C GLY A 148 0.18 -15.92 -7.91
N TYR A 149 -0.15 -15.87 -6.61
CA TYR A 149 -1.39 -16.42 -6.07
C TYR A 149 -2.63 -15.77 -6.72
N GLN A 150 -2.65 -14.44 -6.77
CA GLN A 150 -3.78 -13.71 -7.32
C GLN A 150 -3.89 -13.84 -8.84
N LEU A 151 -2.76 -13.80 -9.56
CA LEU A 151 -2.74 -14.02 -11.00
C LEU A 151 -3.21 -15.44 -11.37
N THR A 152 -2.79 -16.45 -10.61
CA THR A 152 -3.28 -17.82 -10.81
C THR A 152 -4.77 -17.89 -10.55
N GLY A 153 -5.24 -17.29 -9.45
CA GLY A 153 -6.67 -17.17 -9.14
C GLY A 153 -7.47 -16.61 -10.30
N TYR A 154 -7.02 -15.50 -10.89
CA TYR A 154 -7.64 -14.88 -12.07
C TYR A 154 -7.69 -15.78 -13.30
N LEU A 155 -6.62 -16.54 -13.57
CA LEU A 155 -6.55 -17.42 -14.75
C LEU A 155 -7.39 -18.70 -14.61
N THR A 156 -7.71 -19.09 -13.37
CA THR A 156 -8.48 -20.31 -13.06
C THR A 156 -9.93 -20.05 -12.66
N SER A 157 -10.31 -18.78 -12.45
CA SER A 157 -11.66 -18.35 -12.07
C SER A 157 -12.63 -18.24 -13.24
#